data_AF-A0A968MZU5-F1
#
_entry.id   AF-A0A968MZU5-F1
#
_cell.length_a   1.000
_cell.length_b   1.000
_cell.length_c   1.000
_cell.angle_alpha   90.00
_cell.angle_beta   90.00
_cell.angle_gamma   90.00
#
_symmetry.space_group_name_H-M   'P 1'
#
loop_
_entity.id
_entity.type
_entity.pdbx_description
1 polymer ?
#
loop_
_entity_poly.entity_id
_entity_poly.type
_entity_poly.pdbx_seq_one_letter_code
_entity_poly.pdbx_strand_id
1 'polypeptide(L)'
;MSKTTVRITGKFTNIDQIRNLIVATTRRGSTIRLSDIADVSDGKKEITNINRLDGKEAFGIQVRKRTDANSVAVSELVRNQLQQLESKYANINLKFTVAIDTSTFTLAAAEAVEHDLLLAIILVALVMLLFLHSIRNSIIVMISVPCSLVSAFIVMYLSGYTLNLMTLLAMFVGNGIFGRRLHCGYREHIPPFGNGQR
;
A
#
# COMPACT_ATOMS: atom_id res chain seq x y z
N MET A 1 -34.39 19.71 -21.43
CA MET A 1 -35.13 19.62 -20.15
C MET A 1 -34.22 20.09 -19.03
N SER A 2 -34.50 21.26 -18.43
CA SER A 2 -33.75 21.80 -17.29
C SER A 2 -34.14 21.08 -16.01
N LYS A 3 -33.19 20.43 -15.32
CA LYS A 3 -33.41 19.80 -14.01
C LYS A 3 -33.20 20.85 -12.92
N THR A 4 -34.28 21.45 -12.44
CA THR A 4 -34.24 22.33 -11.27
C THR A 4 -34.22 21.48 -10.01
N THR A 5 -33.13 21.57 -9.24
CA THR A 5 -32.98 20.84 -7.98
C THR A 5 -33.50 21.71 -6.84
N VAL A 6 -34.62 21.33 -6.23
CA VAL A 6 -35.16 22.02 -5.04
C VAL A 6 -34.52 21.43 -3.80
N ARG A 7 -33.72 22.24 -3.09
CA ARG A 7 -33.08 21.83 -1.82
C ARG A 7 -33.88 22.38 -0.65
N ILE A 8 -34.51 21.49 0.12
CA ILE A 8 -35.22 21.85 1.35
C ILE A 8 -34.18 22.04 2.46
N THR A 9 -34.01 23.27 2.94
CA THR A 9 -33.13 23.59 4.07
C THR A 9 -33.84 23.24 5.37
N GLY A 10 -33.85 21.96 5.73
CA GLY A 10 -34.41 21.46 7.00
C GLY A 10 -33.42 21.43 8.17
N LYS A 11 -32.27 22.13 8.06
CA LYS A 11 -31.26 22.18 9.12
C LYS A 11 -31.43 23.46 9.92
N PHE A 12 -31.47 23.33 11.25
CA PHE A 12 -31.49 24.47 12.16
C PHE A 12 -30.15 25.19 12.08
N THR A 13 -30.19 26.48 11.75
CA THR A 13 -28.99 27.32 11.56
C THR A 13 -28.61 28.04 12.85
N ASN A 14 -29.57 28.19 13.77
CA ASN A 14 -29.39 28.95 14.99
C ASN A 14 -30.11 28.27 16.16
N ILE A 15 -29.58 28.45 17.37
CA ILE A 15 -30.07 27.84 18.60
C ILE A 15 -31.51 28.28 18.89
N ASP A 16 -31.86 29.52 18.53
CA ASP A 16 -33.23 30.03 18.71
C ASP A 16 -34.27 29.28 17.86
N GLN A 17 -33.86 28.70 16.73
CA GLN A 17 -34.75 27.86 15.93
C GLN A 17 -34.99 26.50 16.61
N ILE A 18 -33.99 26.00 17.33
CA ILE A 18 -34.11 24.77 18.13
C ILE A 18 -35.01 25.03 19.34
N ARG A 19 -34.83 26.16 20.04
CA ARG A 19 -35.69 26.57 21.17
C ARG A 19 -37.17 26.68 20.78
N ASN A 20 -37.45 27.21 19.59
CA ASN A 20 -38.82 27.40 19.10
C ASN A 20 -39.39 26.16 18.37
N LEU A 21 -38.71 25.01 18.41
CA LEU A 21 -39.21 23.78 17.83
C LEU A 21 -40.49 23.32 18.54
N ILE A 22 -41.55 23.05 17.78
CA ILE A 22 -42.81 22.55 18.34
C ILE A 22 -42.68 21.04 18.60
N VAL A 23 -42.79 20.62 19.85
CA VAL A 23 -42.61 19.22 20.27
C VAL A 23 -43.95 18.48 20.33
N ALA A 24 -45.02 19.17 20.72
CA ALA A 24 -46.36 18.61 20.78
C ALA A 24 -47.43 19.69 20.62
N THR A 25 -48.57 19.29 20.05
CA THR A 25 -49.77 20.12 19.99
C THR A 25 -50.86 19.46 20.84
N THR A 26 -51.36 20.18 21.83
CA THR A 26 -52.44 19.71 22.70
C THR A 26 -53.76 19.58 21.92
N ARG A 27 -54.66 18.67 22.31
CA ARG A 27 -56.01 18.48 21.70
C ARG A 27 -56.88 19.75 21.65
N ARG A 28 -56.54 20.77 22.44
CA ARG A 28 -57.15 22.12 22.45
C ARG A 28 -56.44 23.16 21.57
N GLY A 29 -55.46 22.77 20.77
CA GLY A 29 -54.75 23.65 19.81
C GLY A 29 -53.57 24.45 20.38
N SER A 30 -53.23 24.29 21.66
CA SER A 30 -52.04 24.91 22.25
C SER A 30 -50.77 24.18 21.80
N THR A 31 -49.79 24.94 21.31
CA THR A 31 -48.49 24.44 20.86
C THR A 31 -47.49 24.49 22.02
N ILE A 32 -46.79 23.38 22.25
CA ILE A 32 -45.75 23.27 23.27
C ILE A 32 -44.40 23.34 22.54
N ARG A 33 -43.61 24.36 22.88
CA ARG A 33 -42.27 24.57 22.30
C ARG A 33 -41.22 23.84 23.12
N LEU A 34 -40.08 23.54 22.50
CA LEU A 34 -38.96 22.89 23.18
C LEU A 34 -38.44 23.73 24.34
N SER A 35 -38.48 25.06 24.22
CA SER A 35 -38.17 26.02 25.30
C SER A 35 -39.04 25.85 26.54
N ASP A 36 -40.24 25.31 26.40
CA ASP A 36 -41.19 25.15 27.52
C ASP A 36 -40.87 23.90 28.36
N ILE A 37 -40.03 22.99 27.83
CA ILE A 37 -39.73 21.68 28.44
C ILE A 37 -38.23 21.51 28.73
N ALA A 38 -37.34 22.19 28.00
CA ALA A 38 -35.90 22.04 28.13
C ALA A 38 -35.15 23.36 27.91
N ASP A 39 -34.04 23.52 28.65
CA ASP A 39 -33.07 24.58 28.41
C ASP A 39 -32.08 24.13 27.31
N VAL A 40 -31.88 24.98 26.31
CA VAL A 40 -31.02 24.70 25.15
C VAL A 40 -29.90 25.71 25.15
N SER A 41 -28.67 25.23 25.34
CA SER A 41 -27.45 26.03 25.33
C SER A 41 -26.42 25.45 24.35
N ASP A 42 -25.55 26.32 23.83
CA ASP A 42 -24.43 25.89 23.01
C ASP A 42 -23.33 25.33 23.92
N GLY A 43 -23.25 24.00 23.98
CA GLY A 43 -22.21 23.31 24.72
C GLY A 43 -21.00 23.02 23.84
N LYS A 44 -19.79 23.20 24.38
CA LYS A 44 -18.60 22.59 23.78
C LYS A 44 -18.64 21.09 24.09
N LYS A 45 -18.61 20.25 23.06
CA LYS A 45 -18.51 18.80 23.20
C LYS A 45 -17.32 18.46 24.09
N GLU A 46 -17.53 17.65 25.13
CA GLU A 46 -16.44 17.14 25.98
C GLU A 46 -15.35 16.50 25.10
N ILE A 47 -14.10 16.90 25.35
CA ILE A 47 -12.93 16.37 24.64
C ILE A 47 -12.69 14.96 25.17
N THR A 48 -13.29 13.96 24.51
CA THR A 48 -13.13 12.54 24.91
C THR A 48 -11.80 11.93 24.45
N ASN A 49 -11.07 12.60 23.56
CA ASN A 49 -9.79 12.13 23.02
C ASN A 49 -8.69 13.16 23.26
N ILE A 50 -7.80 12.85 24.21
CA ILE A 50 -6.58 13.61 24.42
C ILE A 50 -5.47 12.90 23.63
N ASN A 51 -5.14 13.45 22.47
CA ASN A 51 -4.00 12.98 21.69
C ASN A 51 -2.74 13.67 22.23
N ARG A 52 -1.75 12.86 22.61
CA ARG A 52 -0.45 13.35 23.08
C ARG A 52 0.66 12.82 22.18
N LEU A 53 1.59 13.70 21.83
CA LEU A 53 2.85 13.35 21.18
C LEU A 53 3.98 13.78 22.11
N ASP A 54 4.83 12.83 22.53
CA ASP A 54 5.93 13.07 23.48
C ASP A 54 5.52 13.85 24.76
N GLY A 55 4.33 13.55 25.28
CA GLY A 55 3.79 14.17 26.51
C GLY A 55 3.15 15.55 26.32
N LYS A 56 3.19 16.14 25.12
CA LYS A 56 2.50 17.41 24.80
C LYS A 56 1.17 17.16 24.12
N GLU A 57 0.16 17.98 24.42
CA GLU A 57 -1.14 17.92 23.73
C GLU A 57 -0.95 18.24 22.24
N ALA A 58 -1.42 17.35 21.38
CA ALA A 58 -1.26 17.46 19.94
C ALA A 58 -2.54 17.01 19.22
N PHE A 59 -2.86 17.66 18.10
CA PHE A 59 -3.92 17.19 17.23
C PHE A 59 -3.39 16.08 16.31
N GLY A 60 -3.88 14.85 16.51
CA GLY A 60 -3.57 13.71 15.65
C GLY A 60 -4.40 13.73 14.37
N ILE A 61 -3.73 13.70 13.22
CA ILE A 61 -4.35 13.53 11.89
C ILE A 61 -3.89 12.20 11.33
N GLN A 62 -4.83 11.31 10.98
CA GLN A 62 -4.53 10.04 10.32
C GLN A 62 -4.81 10.14 8.82
N VAL A 63 -3.78 9.97 8.01
CA VAL A 63 -3.91 9.87 6.55
C VAL A 63 -3.87 8.39 6.16
N ARG A 64 -4.88 7.94 5.42
CA ARG A 64 -4.96 6.58 4.89
C ARG A 64 -4.85 6.62 3.37
N LYS A 65 -3.96 5.80 2.81
CA LYS A 65 -3.87 5.60 1.36
C LYS A 65 -5.09 4.83 0.84
N ARG A 66 -5.41 5.00 -0.44
CA ARG A 66 -6.33 4.10 -1.16
C ARG A 66 -5.66 2.74 -1.40
N THR A 67 -6.44 1.68 -1.53
CA THR A 67 -5.94 0.30 -1.72
C THR A 67 -4.90 0.21 -2.83
N ASP A 68 -5.17 0.83 -3.98
CA ASP A 68 -4.32 0.74 -5.18
C ASP A 68 -3.21 1.80 -5.24
N ALA A 69 -3.13 2.70 -4.25
CA ALA A 69 -2.14 3.77 -4.26
C ALA A 69 -0.80 3.31 -3.69
N ASN A 70 0.30 3.72 -4.34
CA ASN A 70 1.66 3.48 -3.85
C ASN A 70 1.88 4.28 -2.55
N SER A 71 2.23 3.57 -1.46
CA SER A 71 2.45 4.16 -0.14
C SER A 71 3.56 5.20 -0.12
N VAL A 72 4.63 5.01 -0.88
CA VAL A 72 5.80 5.91 -0.91
C VAL A 72 5.44 7.23 -1.58
N ALA A 73 4.87 7.16 -2.79
CA ALA A 73 4.43 8.33 -3.53
C ALA A 73 3.37 9.14 -2.76
N VAL A 74 2.44 8.48 -2.08
CA VAL A 74 1.45 9.16 -1.23
C VAL A 74 2.12 9.87 -0.05
N SER A 75 3.12 9.26 0.60
CA SER A 75 3.83 9.90 1.71
C SER A 75 4.59 11.15 1.25
N GLU A 76 5.28 11.08 0.10
CA GLU A 76 5.97 12.24 -0.47
C GLU A 76 5.01 13.40 -0.78
N LEU A 77 3.85 13.11 -1.38
CA LEU A 77 2.83 14.11 -1.65
C LEU A 77 2.28 14.73 -0.37
N VAL A 78 2.01 13.92 0.65
CA VAL A 78 1.56 14.40 1.97
C VAL A 78 2.63 15.28 2.60
N ARG A 79 3.91 14.89 2.56
CA ARG A 79 5.02 15.66 3.11
C ARG A 79 5.19 17.01 2.41
N ASN A 80 5.11 17.04 1.08
CA ASN A 80 5.13 18.27 0.30
C ASN A 80 3.95 19.18 0.66
N GLN A 81 2.76 18.62 0.82
CA GLN A 81 1.58 19.39 1.20
C GLN A 81 1.69 19.93 2.64
N LEU A 82 2.23 19.14 3.57
CA LEU A 82 2.49 19.58 4.94
C LEU A 82 3.49 20.74 4.96
N GLN A 83 4.60 20.65 4.20
CA GLN A 83 5.59 21.71 4.10
C GLN A 83 5.01 23.02 3.52
N GLN A 84 4.12 22.91 2.52
CA GLN A 84 3.39 24.07 1.99
C GLN A 84 2.45 24.68 3.03
N LEU A 85 1.77 23.85 3.82
CA LEU A 85 0.89 24.32 4.90
C LEU A 85 1.68 24.98 6.03
N GLU A 86 2.82 24.41 6.44
CA GLU A 86 3.73 25.03 7.41
C GLU A 86 4.18 26.41 6.93
N SER A 87 4.57 26.53 5.66
CA SER A 87 5.01 27.80 5.07
C SER A 87 3.87 28.83 5.05
N LYS A 88 2.63 28.40 4.73
CA LYS A 88 1.46 29.29 4.65
C LYS A 88 0.97 29.75 6.02
N TYR A 89 1.11 28.91 7.04
CA TYR A 89 0.68 29.18 8.42
C TYR A 89 1.85 29.47 9.37
N ALA A 90 3.02 29.83 8.83
CA ALA A 90 4.22 30.18 9.59
C ALA A 90 3.94 31.29 10.63
N ASN A 91 3.00 32.20 10.33
CA ASN A 91 2.58 33.29 11.19
C ASN A 91 1.99 32.83 12.55
N ILE A 92 1.56 31.57 12.65
CA ILE A 92 0.91 30.98 13.84
C ILE A 92 1.86 29.99 14.55
N ASN A 93 3.12 29.84 14.09
CA ASN A 93 4.08 28.85 14.58
C ASN A 93 3.53 27.41 14.57
N LEU A 94 2.76 27.07 13.53
CA LEU A 94 2.18 25.74 13.39
C LEU A 94 3.26 24.76 12.89
N LYS A 95 3.64 23.80 13.74
CA LYS A 95 4.62 22.76 13.43
C LYS A 95 3.91 21.41 13.29
N PHE A 96 4.05 20.75 12.14
CA PHE A 96 3.61 19.37 11.99
C PHE A 96 4.76 18.44 12.34
N THR A 97 4.45 17.33 13.00
CA THR A 97 5.42 16.26 13.28
C THR A 97 4.81 14.96 12.85
N VAL A 98 5.51 14.25 11.96
CA VAL A 98 5.08 12.93 11.49
C VAL A 98 5.47 11.90 12.53
N ALA A 99 4.49 11.41 13.28
CA ALA A 99 4.70 10.44 14.36
C ALA A 99 5.05 9.05 13.83
N ILE A 100 4.34 8.62 12.77
CA ILE A 100 4.46 7.29 12.18
C ILE A 100 4.37 7.46 10.66
N ASP A 101 5.40 6.99 9.96
CA ASP A 101 5.41 6.89 8.51
C ASP A 101 5.78 5.46 8.11
N THR A 102 4.86 4.77 7.43
CA THR A 102 5.08 3.40 6.94
C THR A 102 5.88 3.36 5.63
N SER A 103 6.03 4.50 4.94
CA SER A 103 6.77 4.57 3.68
C SER A 103 8.28 4.46 3.86
N THR A 104 8.82 5.00 4.97
CA THR A 104 10.25 4.93 5.30
C THR A 104 10.71 3.49 5.49
N PHE A 105 9.91 2.68 6.17
CA PHE A 105 10.15 1.24 6.31
C PHE A 105 10.14 0.53 4.95
N THR A 106 9.21 0.93 4.07
CA THR A 106 9.09 0.34 2.73
C THR A 106 10.31 0.67 1.87
N LEU A 107 10.78 1.92 1.92
CA LEU A 107 11.99 2.37 1.21
C LEU A 107 13.25 1.67 1.73
N ALA A 108 13.42 1.61 3.06
CA ALA A 108 14.55 0.92 3.67
C ALA A 108 14.57 -0.58 3.33
N ALA A 109 13.41 -1.23 3.32
CA ALA A 109 13.29 -2.63 2.91
C ALA A 109 13.65 -2.82 1.42
N ALA A 110 13.26 -1.88 0.54
CA ALA A 110 13.62 -1.94 -0.88
C ALA A 110 15.13 -1.77 -1.10
N GLU A 111 15.76 -0.81 -0.41
CA GLU A 111 17.20 -0.57 -0.47
C GLU A 111 18.01 -1.76 0.06
N ALA A 112 17.55 -2.38 1.16
CA ALA A 112 18.14 -3.61 1.68
C ALA A 112 18.06 -4.76 0.67
N VAL A 113 16.89 -4.95 0.03
CA VAL A 113 16.71 -5.99 -1.00
C VAL A 113 17.59 -5.73 -2.23
N GLU A 114 17.78 -4.47 -2.64
CA GLU A 114 18.69 -4.11 -3.74
C GLU A 114 20.14 -4.50 -3.40
N HIS A 115 20.60 -4.18 -2.20
CA HIS A 115 21.93 -4.55 -1.75
C HIS A 115 22.12 -6.07 -1.66
N ASP A 116 21.14 -6.77 -1.10
CA ASP A 116 21.15 -8.23 -0.99
C ASP A 116 21.14 -8.90 -2.36
N LEU A 117 20.40 -8.36 -3.33
CA LEU A 117 20.37 -8.87 -4.71
C LEU A 117 21.74 -8.76 -5.38
N LEU A 118 22.43 -7.64 -5.22
CA LEU A 118 23.77 -7.43 -5.77
C LEU A 118 24.75 -8.43 -5.14
N LEU A 119 24.71 -8.59 -3.81
CA LEU A 119 25.55 -9.54 -3.10
C LEU A 119 25.26 -10.99 -3.52
N ALA A 120 23.99 -11.34 -3.70
CA ALA A 120 23.57 -12.65 -4.19
C ALA A 120 24.08 -12.94 -5.61
N ILE A 121 24.01 -11.98 -6.54
CA ILE A 121 24.53 -12.14 -7.91
C ILE A 121 26.04 -12.42 -7.89
N ILE A 122 26.81 -11.67 -7.10
CA ILE A 122 28.25 -11.87 -6.96
C ILE A 122 28.56 -13.25 -6.38
N LEU A 123 27.84 -13.65 -5.34
CA LEU A 123 28.03 -14.94 -4.68
C LEU A 123 27.71 -16.11 -5.62
N VAL A 124 26.59 -16.04 -6.34
CA VAL A 124 26.21 -17.05 -7.34
C VAL A 124 27.24 -17.11 -8.47
N ALA A 125 27.72 -15.96 -8.95
CA ALA A 125 28.76 -15.90 -9.98
C ALA A 125 30.04 -16.64 -9.55
N LEU A 126 30.49 -16.41 -8.31
CA LEU A 126 31.68 -17.05 -7.75
C LEU A 126 31.49 -18.57 -7.63
N VAL A 127 30.36 -19.01 -7.07
CA VAL A 127 30.04 -20.44 -6.93
C VAL A 127 29.98 -21.13 -8.29
N MET A 128 29.32 -20.53 -9.28
CA MET A 128 29.22 -21.09 -10.64
C MET A 128 30.58 -21.16 -11.32
N LEU A 129 31.44 -20.14 -11.15
CA LEU A 129 32.81 -20.16 -11.67
C LEU A 129 33.62 -21.32 -11.07
N LEU A 130 33.49 -21.56 -9.76
CA LEU A 130 34.18 -22.63 -9.04
C LEU A 130 33.75 -24.01 -9.55
N PHE A 131 32.44 -24.23 -9.75
CA PHE A 131 31.92 -25.53 -10.18
C PHE A 131 32.13 -25.83 -11.67
N LEU A 132 32.00 -24.83 -12.55
CA LEU A 132 32.08 -25.06 -14.01
C LEU A 132 33.51 -24.99 -14.56
N HIS A 133 34.47 -24.40 -13.84
CA HIS A 133 35.87 -24.20 -14.27
C HIS A 133 35.98 -23.65 -15.72
N SER A 134 34.95 -22.94 -16.18
CA SER A 134 34.84 -22.43 -17.54
C SER A 134 33.98 -21.18 -17.53
N ILE A 135 34.64 -20.04 -17.73
CA ILE A 135 34.03 -18.70 -17.69
C ILE A 135 32.89 -18.59 -18.72
N ARG A 136 33.06 -19.21 -19.91
CA ARG A 136 32.05 -19.19 -20.97
C ARG A 136 30.73 -19.85 -20.54
N ASN A 137 30.81 -21.03 -19.93
CA ASN A 137 29.61 -21.75 -19.49
C ASN A 137 28.95 -21.06 -18.29
N SER A 138 29.74 -20.46 -17.38
CA SER A 138 29.23 -19.74 -16.21
C SER A 138 28.42 -18.50 -16.61
N ILE A 139 28.90 -17.71 -17.58
CA ILE A 139 28.21 -16.51 -18.08
C ILE A 139 26.85 -16.85 -18.70
N ILE A 140 26.75 -17.95 -19.46
CA ILE A 140 25.49 -18.38 -20.08
C ILE A 140 24.42 -18.62 -19.01
N VAL A 141 24.77 -19.31 -17.93
CA VAL A 141 23.79 -19.59 -16.85
C VAL A 141 23.46 -18.33 -16.06
N MET A 142 24.46 -17.49 -15.77
CA MET A 142 24.28 -16.23 -15.03
C MET A 142 23.31 -15.27 -15.72
N ILE A 143 23.30 -15.22 -17.06
CA ILE A 143 22.37 -14.38 -17.82
C ILE A 143 21.03 -15.10 -18.04
N SER A 144 21.04 -16.42 -18.23
CA SER A 144 19.83 -17.18 -18.53
C SER A 144 18.81 -17.17 -17.38
N VAL A 145 19.26 -17.24 -16.12
CA VAL A 145 18.39 -17.26 -14.94
C VAL A 145 17.61 -15.94 -14.73
N PRO A 146 18.25 -14.76 -14.69
CA PRO A 146 17.51 -13.50 -14.59
C PRO A 146 16.67 -13.21 -15.83
N CYS A 147 17.12 -13.63 -17.03
CA CYS A 147 16.36 -13.45 -18.26
C CYS A 147 15.03 -14.22 -18.25
N SER A 148 15.00 -15.47 -17.75
CA SER A 148 13.76 -16.25 -17.65
C SER A 148 12.76 -15.62 -16.67
N LEU A 149 13.25 -15.04 -15.58
CA LEU A 149 12.43 -14.34 -14.59
C LEU A 149 11.79 -13.08 -15.20
N VAL A 150 12.57 -12.26 -15.91
CA VAL A 150 12.08 -11.04 -16.58
C VAL A 150 11.04 -11.39 -17.65
N SER A 151 11.26 -12.46 -18.43
CA SER A 151 10.28 -12.90 -19.43
C SER A 151 8.94 -13.29 -18.80
N ALA A 152 8.96 -13.97 -17.65
CA ALA A 152 7.75 -14.35 -16.93
C ALA A 152 6.97 -13.11 -16.45
N PHE A 153 7.66 -12.09 -15.92
CA PHE A 153 7.02 -10.85 -15.51
C PHE A 153 6.39 -10.07 -16.66
N ILE A 154 7.03 -10.05 -17.84
CA ILE A 154 6.47 -9.40 -19.03
C ILE A 154 5.14 -10.06 -19.43
N VAL A 155 5.09 -11.40 -19.48
CA VAL A 155 3.86 -12.13 -19.81
C VAL A 155 2.77 -11.91 -18.76
N MET A 156 3.15 -11.89 -17.48
CA MET A 156 2.23 -11.63 -16.38
C MET A 156 1.61 -10.23 -16.48
N TYR A 157 2.43 -9.22 -16.80
CA TYR A 157 2.00 -7.84 -16.99
C TYR A 157 1.04 -7.71 -18.18
N LEU A 158 1.35 -8.34 -19.32
CA LEU A 158 0.47 -8.35 -20.49
C LEU A 158 -0.88 -9.04 -20.23
N SER A 159 -0.89 -10.03 -19.33
CA SER A 159 -2.10 -10.77 -18.95
C SER A 159 -2.92 -10.08 -17.86
N GLY A 160 -2.45 -8.95 -17.32
CA GLY A 160 -3.11 -8.23 -16.23
C GLY A 160 -3.09 -8.94 -14.87
N TYR A 161 -2.20 -9.92 -14.68
CA TYR A 161 -2.06 -10.63 -13.41
C TYR A 161 -1.19 -9.83 -12.43
N THR A 162 -1.56 -9.89 -11.15
CA THR A 162 -0.78 -9.27 -10.06
C THR A 162 0.20 -10.25 -9.45
N LEU A 163 1.26 -9.71 -8.85
CA LEU A 163 2.25 -10.49 -8.12
C LEU A 163 1.66 -10.86 -6.76
N ASN A 164 1.38 -12.14 -6.56
CA ASN A 164 0.83 -12.67 -5.32
C ASN A 164 1.52 -14.00 -4.96
N LEU A 165 1.21 -14.54 -3.78
CA LEU A 165 1.86 -15.77 -3.31
C LEU A 165 1.62 -16.95 -4.26
N MET A 166 0.42 -17.08 -4.84
CA MET A 166 0.08 -18.18 -5.75
C MET A 166 0.85 -18.08 -7.07
N THR A 167 0.98 -16.88 -7.64
CA THR A 167 1.75 -16.66 -8.87
C THR A 167 3.25 -16.82 -8.63
N LEU A 168 3.75 -16.44 -7.45
CA LEU A 168 5.15 -16.67 -7.06
C LEU A 168 5.48 -18.16 -6.95
N LEU A 169 4.61 -18.95 -6.33
CA LEU A 169 4.77 -20.41 -6.22
C LEU A 169 4.74 -21.08 -7.60
N ALA A 170 3.79 -20.69 -8.46
CA ALA A 170 3.70 -21.20 -9.82
C ALA A 170 4.97 -20.91 -10.63
N MET A 171 5.53 -19.70 -10.50
CA MET A 171 6.77 -19.31 -11.17
C MET A 171 7.97 -20.13 -10.70
N PHE A 172 8.08 -20.41 -9.40
CA PHE A 172 9.16 -21.24 -8.85
C PHE A 172 9.10 -22.67 -9.40
N VAL A 173 7.91 -23.29 -9.39
CA VAL A 173 7.70 -24.63 -9.96
C VAL A 173 7.98 -24.65 -11.46
N GLY A 174 7.51 -23.63 -12.19
CA GLY A 174 7.73 -23.50 -13.63
C GLY A 174 9.21 -23.51 -14.01
N ASN A 175 10.02 -22.64 -13.40
CA ASN A 175 11.47 -22.58 -13.64
C ASN A 175 12.15 -23.94 -13.36
N GLY A 176 11.73 -24.65 -12.31
CA GLY A 176 12.26 -25.97 -11.97
C GLY A 176 11.90 -27.10 -12.96
N ILE A 177 10.73 -27.03 -13.61
CA ILE A 177 10.35 -28.00 -14.66
C ILE A 177 11.16 -27.75 -15.93
N PHE A 178 11.34 -26.48 -16.33
CA PHE A 178 12.15 -26.14 -17.51
C PHE A 178 13.60 -26.58 -17.36
N GLY A 179 14.22 -26.36 -16.20
CA GLY A 179 15.58 -26.83 -15.94
C GLY A 179 15.73 -28.35 -16.01
N ARG A 180 14.77 -29.11 -15.47
CA ARG A 180 14.78 -30.59 -15.53
C ARG A 180 14.60 -31.13 -16.95
N ARG A 181 13.76 -30.50 -17.77
CA ARG A 181 13.47 -30.97 -19.13
C ARG A 181 14.69 -30.83 -20.06
N LEU A 182 15.52 -29.81 -19.84
CA LEU A 182 16.79 -29.65 -20.56
C LEU A 182 17.83 -30.74 -20.22
N HIS A 183 17.77 -31.31 -19.01
CA HIS A 183 18.69 -32.37 -18.58
C HIS A 183 18.24 -33.77 -19.06
N CYS A 184 16.93 -34.06 -19.08
CA CYS A 184 16.43 -35.36 -19.53
C CYS A 184 16.56 -35.59 -21.05
N GLY A 185 16.51 -34.53 -21.87
CA GLY A 185 16.65 -34.67 -23.33
C GLY A 185 18.03 -35.12 -23.83
N TYR A 186 19.05 -35.13 -22.96
CA TYR A 186 20.42 -35.55 -23.33
C TYR A 186 20.73 -37.02 -22.98
N ARG A 187 19.84 -37.71 -22.24
CA ARG A 187 20.08 -39.08 -21.74
C ARG A 187 19.46 -40.18 -22.60
N GLU A 188 18.87 -39.84 -23.74
CA GLU A 188 18.25 -40.82 -24.67
C GLU A 188 19.17 -41.25 -25.83
N HIS A 189 20.39 -40.70 -25.93
CA HIS A 189 21.31 -40.98 -27.05
C HIS A 189 22.53 -41.87 -26.72
N ILE A 190 22.53 -42.58 -25.59
CA ILE A 190 23.57 -43.58 -25.28
C ILE A 190 23.04 -44.96 -25.70
N PRO A 191 23.59 -45.59 -26.77
CA PRO A 191 23.19 -46.95 -27.12
C PRO A 191 23.59 -47.92 -25.99
N PRO A 192 22.80 -48.97 -25.74
CA PRO A 192 23.17 -49.98 -24.75
C PRO A 192 24.44 -50.69 -25.22
N PHE A 193 25.51 -50.61 -24.43
CA PHE A 193 26.67 -51.48 -24.61
C PHE A 193 26.19 -52.93 -24.44
N GLY A 194 26.20 -53.67 -25.54
CA GLY A 194 25.91 -55.09 -25.58
C GLY A 194 26.88 -55.86 -24.69
N ASN A 195 26.29 -56.68 -23.83
CA ASN A 195 26.96 -57.65 -22.99
C ASN A 195 27.91 -58.55 -23.78
N GLY A 196 29.02 -58.91 -23.12
CA GLY A 196 29.92 -59.95 -23.55
C GLY A 196 29.20 -61.26 -23.84
N GLN A 197 29.42 -61.75 -25.06
CA GLN A 197 29.30 -63.14 -25.45
C GLN A 197 30.59 -63.49 -26.18
N ARG A 198 31.63 -63.78 -25.39
CA ARG A 198 32.69 -64.80 -25.58
C ARG A 198 33.73 -64.66 -24.48
#